data_AF-A0A348VQW3-F1
#
_entry.id   AF-A0A348VQW3-F1
#
_cell.length_a   1.000
_cell.length_b   1.000
_cell.length_c   1.000
_cell.angle_alpha   90.00
_cell.angle_beta   90.00
_cell.angle_gamma   90.00
#
_symmetry.space_group_name_H-M   'P 1'
#
loop_
_entity.id
_entity.type
_entity.pdbx_description
1 polymer ?
#
loop_
_entity_poly.entity_id
_entity_poly.type
_entity_poly.pdbx_seq_one_letter_code
_entity_poly.pdbx_strand_id
1 'polypeptide(L)'
;MTNPRFKLYAAAALAIIVLTLTGAWYLWKPAPKVPEVAAPEQRQADDSLVLAKMPDRNAKPAHKIPKGTKLERTTTVTVTPTAGPTPDGKCPDVTVDLSLVRNPDHTRRVIASSPDGRIAKGIDIPVEDAEPPPKEKLWAVGVTMDPFRVGTDPVKSLGAFLDRDVGPWRTGAQIHQVKVRDAEGWGAQVKVGIRF
;
A
#
# COMPACT_ATOMS: atom_id res chain seq x y z
N MET A 1 -26.63 -26.09 -38.27
CA MET A 1 -27.11 -24.69 -38.19
C MET A 1 -27.01 -24.23 -36.74
N THR A 2 -26.12 -23.28 -36.41
CA THR A 2 -25.98 -22.77 -35.03
C THR A 2 -27.08 -21.77 -34.71
N ASN A 3 -27.80 -21.99 -33.61
CA ASN A 3 -28.93 -21.17 -33.18
C ASN A 3 -28.48 -19.70 -33.00
N PRO A 4 -29.11 -18.72 -33.67
CA PRO A 4 -28.72 -17.31 -33.57
C PRO A 4 -28.79 -16.77 -32.13
N ARG A 5 -29.67 -17.33 -31.29
CA ARG A 5 -29.76 -16.97 -29.87
C ARG A 5 -28.52 -17.40 -29.09
N PHE A 6 -27.92 -18.54 -29.43
CA PHE A 6 -26.68 -19.01 -28.81
C PHE A 6 -25.52 -18.05 -29.07
N LYS A 7 -25.40 -17.53 -30.29
CA LYS A 7 -24.37 -16.52 -30.64
C LYS A 7 -24.56 -15.23 -29.85
N LEU A 8 -25.81 -14.78 -29.68
CA LEU A 8 -26.15 -13.60 -28.89
C LEU A 8 -25.81 -13.79 -27.40
N TYR A 9 -26.18 -14.94 -26.80
CA TYR A 9 -25.85 -15.25 -25.42
C TYR A 9 -24.35 -15.38 -25.19
N ALA A 10 -23.63 -16.03 -26.11
CA ALA A 10 -22.18 -16.15 -26.04
C ALA A 10 -21.48 -14.77 -26.13
N ALA A 11 -21.94 -13.90 -27.02
CA ALA A 11 -21.42 -12.54 -27.15
C ALA A 11 -21.68 -11.70 -25.89
N ALA A 12 -22.89 -11.78 -25.32
CA ALA A 12 -23.24 -11.08 -24.09
C ALA A 12 -22.41 -11.58 -22.88
N ALA A 13 -22.24 -12.89 -22.75
CA ALA A 13 -21.41 -13.48 -21.70
C ALA A 13 -19.94 -13.05 -21.82
N LEU A 14 -19.39 -13.05 -23.03
CA LEU A 14 -18.02 -12.57 -23.29
C LEU A 14 -17.87 -11.09 -22.92
N ALA A 15 -18.84 -10.25 -23.31
CA ALA A 15 -18.82 -8.83 -22.96
C ALA A 15 -18.82 -8.59 -21.44
N ILE A 16 -19.63 -9.35 -20.68
CA ILE A 16 -19.65 -9.29 -19.22
C ILE A 16 -18.31 -9.71 -18.62
N ILE A 17 -17.69 -10.79 -19.13
CA ILE A 17 -16.38 -11.24 -18.65
C ILE A 17 -15.31 -10.17 -18.93
N VAL A 18 -15.29 -9.59 -20.13
CA VAL A 18 -14.34 -8.53 -20.48
C VAL A 18 -14.54 -7.30 -19.59
N LEU A 19 -15.79 -6.87 -19.37
CA LEU A 19 -16.09 -5.72 -18.51
C LEU A 19 -15.72 -5.97 -17.04
N THR A 20 -15.98 -7.17 -16.52
CA THR A 20 -15.62 -7.51 -15.13
C THR A 20 -14.11 -7.62 -14.95
N LEU A 21 -13.38 -8.25 -15.88
CA LEU A 21 -11.91 -8.34 -15.81
C LEU A 21 -11.24 -6.97 -15.97
N THR A 22 -11.71 -6.13 -16.91
CA THR A 22 -11.17 -4.78 -17.10
C THR A 22 -11.50 -3.86 -15.92
N GLY A 23 -12.73 -3.92 -15.39
CA GLY A 23 -13.12 -3.21 -14.19
C GLY A 23 -12.30 -3.64 -12.96
N ALA A 24 -12.15 -4.95 -12.76
CA ALA A 24 -11.32 -5.51 -11.69
C ALA A 24 -9.86 -5.06 -11.81
N TRP A 25 -9.28 -5.09 -13.02
CA TRP A 25 -7.93 -4.58 -13.25
C TRP A 25 -7.80 -3.10 -12.95
N TYR A 26 -8.77 -2.27 -13.36
CA TYR A 26 -8.71 -0.83 -13.10
C TYR A 26 -8.80 -0.50 -11.61
N LEU A 27 -9.58 -1.29 -10.85
CA LEU A 27 -9.76 -1.15 -9.41
C LEU A 27 -8.58 -1.71 -8.59
N TRP A 28 -7.91 -2.76 -9.07
CA TRP A 28 -6.84 -3.45 -8.34
C TRP A 28 -5.44 -3.31 -8.93
N LYS A 29 -5.25 -2.58 -10.03
CA LYS A 29 -3.91 -2.35 -10.58
C LYS A 29 -3.02 -1.71 -9.50
N PRO A 30 -1.78 -2.23 -9.34
CA PRO A 30 -0.85 -1.67 -8.37
C PRO A 30 -0.65 -0.18 -8.65
N ALA A 31 -0.61 0.61 -7.58
CA ALA A 31 -0.24 2.01 -7.70
C ALA A 31 1.21 2.11 -8.22
N PRO A 32 1.52 3.11 -9.05
CA PRO A 32 2.91 3.34 -9.46
C PRO A 32 3.77 3.57 -8.23
N LYS A 33 4.99 3.02 -8.23
CA LYS A 33 5.97 3.29 -7.16
C LYS A 33 6.29 4.78 -7.12
N VAL A 34 6.58 5.29 -5.92
CA VAL A 34 6.95 6.69 -5.70
C VAL A 34 8.46 6.81 -5.93
N PRO A 35 8.90 7.53 -6.98
CA PRO A 35 10.33 7.68 -7.23
C PRO A 35 10.98 8.43 -6.08
N GLU A 36 12.09 7.89 -5.58
CA GLU A 36 12.90 8.63 -4.61
C GLU A 36 13.69 9.70 -5.36
N VAL A 37 13.65 10.94 -4.84
CA VAL A 37 14.35 12.11 -5.43
C VAL A 37 15.52 12.47 -4.55
N ALA A 38 16.62 12.96 -5.14
CA ALA A 38 17.77 13.42 -4.38
C ALA A 38 17.40 14.52 -3.37
N ALA A 39 17.99 14.47 -2.18
CA ALA A 39 17.78 15.46 -1.13
C ALA A 39 19.08 15.72 -0.36
N PRO A 40 19.38 16.97 0.01
CA PRO A 40 20.58 17.28 0.77
C PRO A 40 20.50 16.74 2.21
N GLU A 41 21.67 16.63 2.85
CA GLU A 41 21.78 16.35 4.28
C GLU A 41 21.19 17.50 5.13
N GLN A 42 20.67 17.17 6.31
CA GLN A 42 20.06 18.15 7.22
C GLN A 42 20.45 17.81 8.66
N ARG A 43 21.06 18.77 9.37
CA ARG A 43 21.40 18.62 10.79
C ARG A 43 20.21 19.03 11.65
N GLN A 44 19.92 18.24 12.67
CA GLN A 44 18.81 18.47 13.60
C GLN A 44 19.30 19.15 14.89
N ALA A 45 18.36 19.58 15.72
CA ALA A 45 18.65 20.31 16.97
C ALA A 45 19.35 19.46 18.04
N ASP A 46 19.24 18.13 17.95
CA ASP A 46 19.89 17.14 18.82
C ASP A 46 21.23 16.63 18.26
N ASP A 47 21.84 17.37 17.32
CA ASP A 47 23.07 17.02 16.61
C ASP A 47 23.04 15.75 15.74
N SER A 48 21.86 15.10 15.62
CA SER A 48 21.66 14.04 14.64
C SER A 48 21.67 14.59 13.21
N LEU A 49 22.02 13.71 12.25
CA LEU A 49 22.16 14.04 10.85
C LEU A 49 21.17 13.22 10.01
N VAL A 50 20.21 13.89 9.39
CA VAL A 50 19.44 13.31 8.30
C VAL A 50 20.37 13.22 7.08
N LEU A 51 20.65 12.01 6.62
CA LEU A 51 21.64 11.78 5.58
C LEU A 51 21.21 12.36 4.23
N ALA A 52 22.20 12.69 3.40
CA ALA A 52 21.96 13.09 2.02
C ALA A 52 21.38 11.90 1.26
N LYS A 53 20.27 12.11 0.56
CA LYS A 53 19.62 11.10 -0.25
C LYS A 53 20.13 11.19 -1.69
N MET A 54 20.67 10.09 -2.21
CA MET A 54 21.15 10.00 -3.59
C MET A 54 20.70 8.69 -4.23
N PRO A 55 19.53 8.66 -4.89
CA PRO A 55 19.01 7.46 -5.55
C PRO A 55 19.93 6.94 -6.64
N ASP A 56 20.25 5.64 -6.58
CA ASP A 56 21.01 4.95 -7.62
C ASP A 56 20.59 3.48 -7.71
N ARG A 57 19.92 3.13 -8.81
CA ARG A 57 19.44 1.77 -9.09
C ARG A 57 20.57 0.77 -9.34
N ASN A 58 21.78 1.27 -9.64
CA ASN A 58 22.96 0.45 -9.93
C ASN A 58 23.93 0.36 -8.74
N ALA A 59 23.55 0.92 -7.59
CA ALA A 59 24.38 0.88 -6.40
C ALA A 59 24.67 -0.56 -5.99
N LYS A 60 25.95 -0.84 -5.74
CA LYS A 60 26.43 -2.15 -5.32
C LYS A 60 26.63 -2.17 -3.81
N PRO A 61 26.28 -3.27 -3.12
CA PRO A 61 26.55 -3.39 -1.70
C PRO A 61 28.06 -3.49 -1.48
N ALA A 62 28.56 -2.79 -0.46
CA ALA A 62 29.96 -2.91 -0.03
C ALA A 62 30.24 -4.25 0.68
N HIS A 63 29.19 -4.93 1.17
CA HIS A 63 29.28 -6.17 1.92
C HIS A 63 28.62 -7.34 1.17
N LYS A 64 28.94 -8.56 1.60
CA LYS A 64 28.32 -9.78 1.05
C LYS A 64 26.87 -9.87 1.52
N ILE A 65 25.94 -9.84 0.56
CA ILE A 65 24.52 -10.05 0.82
C ILE A 65 24.23 -11.57 0.90
N PRO A 66 23.43 -12.05 1.87
CA PRO A 66 22.98 -13.43 1.94
C PRO A 66 22.29 -13.90 0.65
N LYS A 67 22.30 -15.21 0.39
CA LYS A 67 21.57 -15.76 -0.77
C LYS A 67 20.06 -15.57 -0.56
N GLY A 68 19.35 -15.18 -1.61
CA GLY A 68 17.90 -15.02 -1.61
C GLY A 68 17.39 -13.67 -1.07
N THR A 69 18.27 -12.76 -0.66
CA THR A 69 17.88 -11.41 -0.24
C THR A 69 18.16 -10.37 -1.32
N LYS A 70 17.41 -9.26 -1.29
CA LYS A 70 17.50 -8.15 -2.25
C LYS A 70 17.98 -6.89 -1.55
N LEU A 71 18.84 -6.13 -2.21
CA LEU A 71 19.30 -4.84 -1.72
C LEU A 71 18.22 -3.78 -1.96
N GLU A 72 17.69 -3.19 -0.89
CA GLU A 72 16.74 -2.08 -1.00
C GLU A 72 17.43 -0.71 -0.93
N ARG A 73 18.46 -0.59 -0.06
CA ARG A 73 19.18 0.66 0.20
C ARG A 73 20.59 0.39 0.65
N THR A 74 21.50 1.32 0.36
CA THR A 74 22.86 1.34 0.93
C THR A 74 23.07 2.65 1.67
N THR A 75 23.54 2.56 2.91
CA THR A 75 23.84 3.71 3.75
C THR A 75 25.31 3.74 4.11
N THR A 76 25.96 4.89 4.00
CA THR A 76 27.33 5.09 4.49
C THR A 76 27.37 6.32 5.38
N VAL A 77 28.00 6.17 6.54
CA VAL A 77 28.16 7.25 7.52
C VAL A 77 29.64 7.36 7.87
N THR A 78 30.15 8.58 7.90
CA THR A 78 31.50 8.90 8.38
C THR A 78 31.37 9.53 9.75
N VAL A 79 32.04 8.95 10.75
CA VAL A 79 31.96 9.39 12.14
C VAL A 79 33.36 9.73 12.64
N THR A 80 33.44 10.79 13.44
CA THR A 80 34.65 11.17 14.17
C THR A 80 34.46 10.82 15.65
N PRO A 81 35.27 9.94 16.24
CA PRO A 81 35.19 9.66 17.68
C PRO A 81 35.37 10.94 18.51
N THR A 82 34.63 11.07 19.62
CA THR A 82 34.78 12.23 20.51
C THR A 82 35.98 12.08 21.43
N ALA A 83 36.25 10.85 21.90
CA ALA A 83 37.44 10.54 22.67
C ALA A 83 38.63 10.24 21.75
N GLY A 84 39.81 10.73 22.14
CA GLY A 84 41.07 10.43 21.45
C GLY A 84 41.54 8.99 21.71
N PRO A 85 42.64 8.56 21.06
CA PRO A 85 43.22 7.24 21.32
C PRO A 85 43.61 7.11 22.79
N THR A 86 43.41 5.91 23.35
CA THR A 86 43.83 5.56 24.70
C THR A 86 45.36 5.63 24.82
N PRO A 87 45.94 5.64 26.04
CA PRO A 87 47.39 5.61 26.24
C PRO A 87 48.09 4.44 25.54
N ASP A 88 47.38 3.33 25.31
CA ASP A 88 47.87 2.15 24.58
C ASP A 88 47.76 2.31 23.04
N GLY A 89 47.38 3.49 22.56
CA GLY A 89 47.18 3.79 21.14
C GLY A 89 45.89 3.23 20.53
N LYS A 90 44.96 2.69 21.33
CA LYS A 90 43.70 2.13 20.81
C LYS A 90 42.67 3.23 20.61
N CYS A 91 42.01 3.24 19.46
CA CYS A 91 40.85 4.12 19.28
C CYS A 91 39.67 3.59 20.12
N PRO A 92 38.91 4.47 20.78
CA PRO A 92 37.69 4.06 21.47
C PRO A 92 36.65 3.58 20.45
N ASP A 93 35.81 2.65 20.88
CA ASP A 93 34.66 2.22 20.09
C ASP A 93 33.70 3.40 19.89
N VAL A 94 33.01 3.39 18.75
CA VAL A 94 32.01 4.40 18.40
C VAL A 94 30.71 3.71 18.04
N THR A 95 29.64 4.12 18.69
CA THR A 95 28.28 3.64 18.48
C THR A 95 27.56 4.57 17.50
N VAL A 96 26.95 4.00 16.46
CA VAL A 96 26.17 4.76 15.48
C VAL A 96 24.76 4.21 15.45
N ASP A 97 23.81 5.06 15.84
CA ASP A 97 22.39 4.76 15.76
C ASP A 97 21.87 5.21 14.41
N LEU A 98 21.26 4.28 13.67
CA LEU A 98 20.67 4.53 12.36
C LEU A 98 19.16 4.29 12.45
N SER A 99 18.40 5.35 12.25
CA SER A 99 16.93 5.30 12.21
C SER A 99 16.43 5.52 10.78
N LEU A 100 15.69 4.55 10.25
CA LEU A 100 14.96 4.69 8.99
C LEU A 100 13.58 5.29 9.27
N VAL A 101 13.37 6.54 8.87
CA VAL A 101 12.09 7.24 9.04
C VAL A 101 11.30 7.28 7.74
N ARG A 102 9.98 7.31 7.86
CA ARG A 102 9.05 7.52 6.75
C ARG A 102 8.54 8.95 6.80
N ASN A 103 8.71 9.67 5.69
CA ASN A 103 8.23 11.03 5.54
C ASN A 103 6.71 11.06 5.25
N PRO A 104 6.06 12.23 5.40
CA PRO A 104 4.67 12.42 4.99
C PRO A 104 4.40 12.12 3.51
N ASP A 105 5.41 12.26 2.65
CA ASP A 105 5.35 11.92 1.22
C ASP A 105 5.57 10.41 0.93
N HIS A 106 5.62 9.57 1.97
CA HIS A 106 5.89 8.13 1.94
C HIS A 106 7.30 7.72 1.50
N THR A 107 8.17 8.68 1.16
CA THR A 107 9.59 8.38 0.95
C THR A 107 10.27 8.10 2.29
N ARG A 108 11.45 7.49 2.24
CA ARG A 108 12.20 7.12 3.45
C ARG A 108 13.46 7.96 3.59
N ARG A 109 13.87 8.29 4.81
CA ARG A 109 15.15 8.96 5.11
C ARG A 109 15.87 8.17 6.19
N VAL A 110 17.20 8.14 6.13
CA VAL A 110 18.01 7.64 7.23
C VAL A 110 18.51 8.81 8.07
N ILE A 111 18.34 8.71 9.37
CA ILE A 111 18.88 9.61 10.39
C ILE A 111 20.00 8.87 11.09
N ALA A 112 21.15 9.51 11.22
CA ALA A 112 22.30 9.00 11.95
C ALA A 112 22.56 9.85 13.20
N SER A 113 22.75 9.19 14.33
CA SER A 113 23.19 9.82 15.58
C SER A 113 24.26 8.96 16.24
N SER A 114 25.03 9.55 17.14
CA SER A 114 26.05 8.84 17.90
C SER A 114 26.22 9.53 19.25
N PRO A 115 26.20 8.79 20.38
CA PRO A 115 26.41 9.38 21.70
C PRO A 115 27.90 9.61 22.03
N ASP A 116 28.80 8.88 21.36
CA ASP A 116 30.25 8.80 21.62
C ASP A 116 31.09 9.33 20.45
N GLY A 117 30.46 9.75 19.35
CA GLY A 117 31.09 10.32 18.18
C GLY A 117 30.26 11.42 17.51
N ARG A 118 30.92 12.22 16.68
CA ARG A 118 30.28 13.23 15.83
C ARG A 118 30.08 12.70 14.42
N ILE A 119 28.83 12.71 13.95
CA ILE A 119 28.53 12.37 12.56
C ILE A 119 29.05 13.49 11.65
N ALA A 120 30.08 13.19 10.84
CA ALA A 120 30.71 14.16 9.96
C ALA A 120 29.94 14.35 8.64
N LYS A 121 29.49 13.23 8.06
CA LYS A 121 28.69 13.19 6.82
C LYS A 121 28.06 11.81 6.66
N GLY A 122 27.05 11.71 5.80
CA GLY A 122 26.59 10.41 5.33
C GLY A 122 25.67 10.49 4.12
N ILE A 123 25.56 9.36 3.45
CA ILE A 123 24.78 9.18 2.23
C ILE A 123 23.84 7.99 2.40
N ASP A 124 22.61 8.18 1.96
CA ASP A 124 21.54 7.19 1.90
C ASP A 124 21.14 7.01 0.43
N ILE A 125 21.43 5.81 -0.10
CA ILE A 125 21.23 5.46 -1.51
C ILE A 125 20.07 4.49 -1.61
N PRO A 126 18.84 4.95 -1.92
CA PRO A 126 17.76 4.06 -2.31
C PRO A 126 18.08 3.40 -3.66
N VAL A 127 17.98 2.07 -3.69
CA VAL A 127 18.12 1.26 -4.91
C VAL A 127 16.75 1.02 -5.55
N GLU A 128 15.69 1.01 -4.73
CA GLU A 128 14.31 0.90 -5.17
C GLU A 128 13.50 2.15 -4.88
N ASP A 129 12.53 2.40 -5.75
CA ASP A 129 11.48 3.40 -5.52
C ASP A 129 10.61 2.98 -4.33
N ALA A 130 10.10 3.97 -3.60
CA ALA A 130 9.28 3.73 -2.42
C ALA A 130 7.92 3.13 -2.81
N GLU A 131 7.43 2.23 -1.96
CA GLU A 131 6.06 1.73 -2.12
C GLU A 131 5.07 2.88 -1.90
N PRO A 132 4.07 3.02 -2.78
CA PRO A 132 3.03 4.02 -2.61
C PRO A 132 2.22 3.71 -1.34
N PRO A 133 1.59 4.72 -0.72
CA PRO A 133 0.64 4.47 0.36
C PRO A 133 -0.40 3.43 -0.07
N PRO A 134 -0.84 2.55 0.86
CA PRO A 134 -1.97 1.68 0.60
C PRO A 134 -3.13 2.53 0.11
N LYS A 135 -3.60 2.28 -1.13
CA LYS A 135 -4.80 2.94 -1.62
C LYS A 135 -5.96 2.56 -0.71
N GLU A 136 -6.62 3.56 -0.14
CA GLU A 136 -7.87 3.32 0.55
C GLU A 136 -8.88 2.71 -0.43
N LYS A 137 -9.46 1.57 -0.07
CA LYS A 137 -10.48 0.92 -0.88
C LYS A 137 -11.81 1.63 -0.65
N LEU A 138 -12.05 2.67 -1.44
CA LEU A 138 -13.24 3.51 -1.32
C LEU A 138 -14.52 2.85 -1.84
N TRP A 139 -14.45 1.70 -2.49
CA TRP A 139 -15.61 1.00 -3.03
C TRP A 139 -15.71 -0.40 -2.43
N ALA A 140 -16.94 -0.82 -2.14
CA ALA A 140 -17.27 -2.20 -1.80
C ALA A 140 -18.38 -2.69 -2.73
N VAL A 141 -18.21 -3.89 -3.26
CA VAL A 141 -19.23 -4.58 -4.05
C VAL A 141 -19.39 -5.97 -3.47
N GLY A 142 -20.62 -6.46 -3.40
CA GLY A 142 -20.87 -7.78 -2.86
C GLY A 142 -22.26 -8.30 -3.17
N VAL A 143 -22.47 -9.56 -2.80
CA VAL A 143 -23.77 -10.23 -2.89
C VAL A 143 -24.34 -10.37 -1.49
N THR A 144 -25.65 -10.21 -1.36
CA THR A 144 -26.39 -10.50 -0.13
C THR A 144 -27.25 -11.72 -0.36
N MET A 145 -27.27 -12.63 0.61
CA MET A 145 -28.21 -13.75 0.65
C MET A 145 -28.89 -13.75 2.01
N ASP A 146 -30.17 -14.09 2.05
CA ASP A 146 -30.91 -14.31 3.29
C ASP A 146 -31.08 -15.83 3.51
N PRO A 147 -30.23 -16.45 4.35
CA PRO A 147 -30.26 -17.89 4.56
C PRO A 147 -31.28 -18.37 5.60
N PHE A 148 -31.95 -17.48 6.36
CA PHE A 148 -32.73 -17.88 7.56
C PHE A 148 -34.14 -17.27 7.67
N ARG A 149 -34.82 -16.95 6.56
CA ARG A 149 -36.24 -16.54 6.64
C ARG A 149 -37.08 -17.58 7.39
N VAL A 150 -37.69 -17.14 8.50
CA VAL A 150 -38.67 -17.94 9.26
C VAL A 150 -39.98 -17.96 8.45
N GLY A 151 -40.26 -19.11 7.82
CA GLY A 151 -41.47 -19.35 7.02
C GLY A 151 -41.33 -20.55 6.06
N THR A 152 -42.44 -21.11 5.60
CA THR A 152 -42.54 -22.37 4.83
C THR A 152 -42.12 -22.32 3.36
N ASP A 153 -41.55 -21.22 2.87
CA ASP A 153 -41.08 -21.08 1.50
C ASP A 153 -39.54 -20.91 1.45
N PRO A 154 -38.79 -21.83 0.80
CA PRO A 154 -37.35 -21.72 0.66
C PRO A 154 -36.99 -20.77 -0.50
N VAL A 155 -37.39 -19.50 -0.42
CA VAL A 155 -36.93 -18.47 -1.38
C VAL A 155 -35.88 -17.58 -0.75
N LYS A 156 -34.66 -18.09 -0.92
CA LYS A 156 -33.37 -17.43 -1.16
C LYS A 156 -33.53 -16.02 -1.75
N SER A 157 -33.62 -14.96 -0.94
CA SER A 157 -33.52 -13.59 -1.50
C SER A 157 -32.06 -13.30 -1.80
N LEU A 158 -31.70 -13.34 -3.09
CA LEU A 158 -30.40 -12.91 -3.57
C LEU A 158 -30.44 -11.41 -3.86
N GLY A 159 -29.37 -10.72 -3.48
CA GLY A 159 -29.16 -9.32 -3.84
C GLY A 159 -27.70 -9.03 -4.11
N ALA A 160 -27.46 -7.82 -4.61
CA ALA A 160 -26.13 -7.28 -4.82
C ALA A 160 -26.10 -5.84 -4.33
N PHE A 161 -24.98 -5.41 -3.78
CA PHE A 161 -24.77 -4.05 -3.32
C PHE A 161 -23.51 -3.44 -3.92
N LEU A 162 -23.53 -2.12 -4.04
CA LEU A 162 -22.39 -1.28 -4.35
C LEU A 162 -22.38 -0.12 -3.36
N ASP A 163 -21.31 -0.04 -2.58
CA ASP A 163 -21.10 1.00 -1.57
C ASP A 163 -19.83 1.79 -1.90
N ARG A 164 -19.83 3.06 -1.53
CA ARG A 164 -18.72 4.01 -1.63
C ARG A 164 -18.51 4.75 -0.32
N ASP A 165 -17.25 4.80 0.11
CA ASP A 165 -16.80 5.61 1.23
C ASP A 165 -16.43 7.02 0.74
N VAL A 166 -16.99 8.04 1.41
CA VAL A 166 -16.77 9.47 1.14
C VAL A 166 -16.55 10.18 2.48
N GLY A 167 -15.28 10.28 2.89
CA GLY A 167 -14.93 10.82 4.20
C GLY A 167 -15.50 9.97 5.34
N PRO A 168 -16.25 10.54 6.30
CA PRO A 168 -16.89 9.78 7.36
C PRO A 168 -18.18 9.07 6.92
N TRP A 169 -18.63 9.25 5.68
CA TRP A 169 -19.89 8.69 5.19
C TRP A 169 -19.65 7.45 4.34
N ARG A 170 -20.52 6.44 4.48
CA ARG A 170 -20.68 5.34 3.53
C ARG A 170 -22.03 5.49 2.85
N THR A 171 -22.02 5.58 1.53
CA THR A 171 -23.22 5.66 0.71
C THR A 171 -23.28 4.47 -0.22
N GLY A 172 -24.46 3.96 -0.55
CA GLY A 172 -24.54 2.82 -1.44
C GLY A 172 -25.93 2.53 -1.95
N ALA A 173 -26.02 1.57 -2.85
CA ALA A 173 -27.27 1.06 -3.34
C ALA A 173 -27.25 -0.47 -3.27
N GLN A 174 -28.42 -1.05 -3.05
CA GLN A 174 -28.61 -2.49 -3.06
C GLN A 174 -29.83 -2.84 -3.90
N ILE A 175 -29.69 -3.85 -4.74
CA ILE A 175 -30.81 -4.52 -5.40
C ILE A 175 -30.99 -5.89 -4.77
N HIS A 176 -32.23 -6.33 -4.57
CA HIS A 176 -32.51 -7.64 -4.01
C HIS A 176 -33.85 -8.17 -4.52
N GLN A 177 -33.98 -9.49 -4.55
CA GLN A 177 -35.25 -10.14 -4.87
C GLN A 177 -36.25 -9.94 -3.73
N VAL A 178 -37.44 -9.47 -4.08
CA VAL A 178 -38.58 -9.34 -3.16
C VAL A 178 -39.69 -10.28 -3.62
N LYS A 179 -40.34 -10.93 -2.66
CA LYS A 179 -41.57 -11.69 -2.90
C LYS A 179 -42.68 -10.96 -2.18
N VAL A 180 -43.66 -10.43 -2.90
CA VAL A 180 -44.82 -9.74 -2.34
C VAL A 180 -46.04 -10.59 -2.68
N ARG A 181 -46.56 -11.31 -1.68
CA ARG A 181 -47.60 -12.34 -1.87
C ARG A 181 -47.13 -13.41 -2.87
N ASP A 182 -47.83 -13.55 -4.00
CA ASP A 182 -47.57 -14.55 -5.04
C ASP A 182 -46.71 -14.03 -6.21
N ALA A 183 -46.26 -12.77 -6.15
CA ALA A 183 -45.43 -12.17 -7.19
C ALA A 183 -43.97 -12.01 -6.73
N GLU A 184 -43.05 -12.50 -7.55
CA GLU A 184 -41.61 -12.23 -7.43
C GLU A 184 -41.25 -10.96 -8.21
N GLY A 185 -40.43 -10.12 -7.60
CA GLY A 185 -39.97 -8.86 -8.19
C GLY A 185 -38.60 -8.44 -7.66
N TRP A 186 -38.17 -7.26 -8.10
CA TRP A 186 -36.90 -6.65 -7.67
C TRP A 186 -37.19 -5.42 -6.81
N GLY A 187 -36.56 -5.38 -5.63
CA GLY A 187 -36.51 -4.20 -4.77
C GLY A 187 -35.16 -3.50 -4.89
N ALA A 188 -35.17 -2.18 -4.76
CA ALA A 188 -33.97 -1.36 -4.67
C ALA A 188 -33.97 -0.56 -3.36
N GLN A 189 -32.81 -0.42 -2.74
CA GLN A 189 -32.60 0.35 -1.52
C GLN A 189 -31.38 1.25 -1.67
N VAL A 190 -31.48 2.47 -1.12
CA VAL A 190 -30.35 3.38 -0.96
C VAL A 190 -29.89 3.29 0.49
N LYS A 191 -28.58 3.23 0.70
CA LYS A 191 -27.93 3.14 2.01
C LYS A 191 -27.13 4.41 2.26
N VAL A 192 -27.24 4.94 3.47
CA VAL A 192 -26.40 6.02 3.99
C VAL A 192 -26.04 5.65 5.43
N GLY A 193 -24.75 5.64 5.74
CA GLY A 193 -24.24 5.33 7.08
C GLY A 193 -22.99 6.16 7.41
N ILE A 194 -22.57 6.11 8.67
CA ILE A 194 -21.36 6.77 9.16
C ILE A 194 -20.30 5.69 9.45
N ARG A 195 -19.07 5.91 9.00
CA ARG A 195 -17.91 5.07 9.26
C ARG A 195 -17.21 5.55 10.54
N PHE A 196 -17.03 4.66 11.50
CA PHE A 196 -16.30 4.87 12.75
C PHE A 196 -15.30 3.73 12.98
#